data_AF-Q5D9G1-F1
#
_entry.id   AF-Q5D9G1-F1
#
_cell.length_a   1.000
_cell.length_b   1.000
_cell.length_c   1.000
_cell.angle_alpha   90.00
_cell.angle_beta   90.00
_cell.angle_gamma   90.00
#
_symmetry.space_group_name_H-M   'P 1'
#
loop_
_entity.id
_entity.type
_entity.pdbx_description
1 polymer ?
#
loop_
_entity_poly.entity_id
_entity_poly.type
_entity_poly.pdbx_seq_one_letter_code
_entity_poly.pdbx_strand_id
1 'polypeptide(L)'
;MIFQMNNIQYILKSIYKTNIHRYLLSQDREAVAKFTSIMDERKLFYSRWCARMLSLPDSNLLNRLAGMINRSIDQKEKSSLKSLWNDFNNGLNTLTKQHHLVSIPDRELRHSLEHQLVRDLVPMYRGFWEKSTSITFTTNRDKYIKLSVEEFEMRIRQLFNNGTTNSTR
;
A
#
# COMPACT_ATOMS: atom_id res chain seq x y z
N MET A 1 -9.80 10.24 -0.89
CA MET A 1 -8.87 9.94 0.21
C MET A 1 -7.62 10.81 0.19
N ILE A 2 -6.79 10.73 -0.85
CA ILE A 2 -5.55 11.52 -0.93
C ILE A 2 -5.84 13.03 -0.91
N PHE A 3 -6.90 13.48 -1.58
CA PHE A 3 -7.38 14.87 -1.48
C PHE A 3 -7.60 15.33 -0.03
N GLN A 4 -8.22 14.50 0.82
CA GLN A 4 -8.45 14.84 2.22
C GLN A 4 -7.13 14.91 2.99
N MET A 5 -6.20 13.99 2.75
CA MET A 5 -4.88 14.03 3.38
C MET A 5 -4.09 15.26 2.95
N ASN A 6 -4.13 15.65 1.67
CA ASN A 6 -3.53 16.90 1.20
C ASN A 6 -4.10 18.11 1.96
N ASN A 7 -5.42 18.17 2.11
CA ASN A 7 -6.08 19.27 2.82
C ASN A 7 -5.74 19.29 4.32
N ILE A 8 -5.73 18.13 5.00
CA ILE A 8 -5.37 18.05 6.42
C ILE A 8 -3.90 18.46 6.62
N GLN A 9 -2.99 18.03 5.74
CA GLN A 9 -1.59 18.43 5.79
C GLN A 9 -1.43 19.95 5.63
N TYR A 10 -2.17 20.54 4.67
CA TYR A 10 -2.18 21.99 4.48
C TYR A 10 -2.72 22.72 5.71
N ILE A 11 -3.82 22.25 6.31
CA ILE A 11 -4.41 22.81 7.53
C ILE A 11 -3.40 22.74 8.69
N LEU A 12 -2.81 21.57 8.94
CA LEU A 12 -1.81 21.37 9.99
C LEU A 12 -0.63 22.34 9.82
N LYS A 13 -0.05 22.42 8.62
CA LYS A 13 1.04 23.36 8.33
C LYS A 13 0.63 24.82 8.51
N SER A 14 -0.58 25.18 8.10
CA SER A 14 -1.12 26.52 8.29
C SER A 14 -1.28 26.86 9.76
N ILE A 15 -1.77 25.91 10.58
CA ILE A 15 -1.95 26.06 12.03
C ILE A 15 -0.62 26.40 12.74
N TYR A 16 0.46 25.73 12.35
CA TYR A 16 1.79 26.01 12.88
C TYR A 16 2.35 27.32 12.34
N LYS A 17 2.28 27.55 11.03
CA LYS A 17 2.83 28.75 10.36
C LYS A 17 2.23 30.06 10.89
N THR A 18 0.93 30.09 11.16
CA THR A 18 0.24 31.31 11.64
C THR A 18 0.28 31.49 13.16
N ASN A 19 0.89 30.55 13.90
CA ASN A 19 0.85 30.48 15.36
C ASN A 19 -0.56 30.33 15.97
N ILE A 20 -1.60 30.07 15.18
CA ILE A 20 -2.97 29.88 15.71
C ILE A 20 -3.09 28.65 16.61
N HIS A 21 -2.17 27.69 16.52
CA HIS A 21 -2.09 26.58 17.47
C HIS A 21 -2.08 27.04 18.93
N ARG A 22 -1.47 28.18 19.25
CA ARG A 22 -1.46 28.72 20.63
C ARG A 22 -2.85 29.07 21.13
N TYR A 23 -3.68 29.63 20.25
CA TYR A 23 -5.08 29.92 20.53
C TYR A 23 -5.89 28.62 20.61
N LEU A 24 -5.72 27.71 19.66
CA LEU A 24 -6.42 26.43 19.68
C LEU A 24 -6.15 25.65 20.97
N LEU A 25 -4.88 25.58 21.40
CA LEU A 25 -4.47 24.88 22.61
C LEU A 25 -4.94 25.56 23.89
N SER A 26 -5.24 26.86 23.87
CA SER A 26 -5.84 27.55 25.03
C SER A 26 -7.32 27.21 25.21
N GLN A 27 -8.02 26.85 24.12
CA GLN A 27 -9.42 26.43 24.14
C GLN A 27 -9.56 24.91 24.35
N ASP A 28 -8.70 24.13 23.69
CA ASP A 28 -8.70 22.67 23.70
C ASP A 28 -7.27 22.15 23.52
N ARG A 29 -6.72 21.55 24.59
CA ARG A 29 -5.34 21.04 24.62
C ARG A 29 -5.11 19.91 23.61
N GLU A 30 -6.16 19.27 23.12
CA GLU A 30 -6.08 18.18 22.16
C GLU A 30 -6.41 18.61 20.72
N ALA A 31 -6.74 19.88 20.48
CA ALA A 31 -7.21 20.35 19.17
C ALA A 31 -6.28 19.93 18.02
N VAL A 32 -4.97 20.10 18.20
CA VAL A 32 -3.96 19.73 17.21
C VAL A 32 -3.82 18.20 17.10
N ALA A 33 -3.88 17.49 18.23
CA ALA A 33 -3.80 16.03 18.26
C ALA A 33 -4.98 15.38 17.51
N LYS A 34 -6.17 15.98 17.56
CA LYS A 34 -7.35 15.53 16.79
C LYS A 34 -7.11 15.56 15.29
N PHE A 35 -6.49 16.62 14.76
CA PHE A 35 -6.13 16.69 13.33
C PHE A 35 -5.11 15.61 12.94
N THR A 36 -4.10 15.38 13.76
CA THR A 36 -3.11 14.31 13.55
C THR A 36 -3.77 12.92 13.58
N SER A 37 -4.68 12.67 14.53
CA SER A 37 -5.42 11.40 14.62
C SER A 37 -6.27 11.16 13.37
N ILE A 38 -6.93 12.18 12.84
CA ILE A 38 -7.70 12.06 11.60
C ILE A 38 -6.77 11.76 10.41
N MET A 39 -5.59 12.40 10.34
CA MET A 39 -4.59 12.09 9.33
C MET A 39 -4.18 10.62 9.39
N ASP A 40 -3.86 10.11 10.56
CA ASP A 40 -3.37 8.74 10.75
C ASP A 40 -4.45 7.70 10.41
N GLU A 41 -5.71 7.95 10.79
CA GLU A 41 -6.85 7.11 10.39
C GLU A 41 -6.99 7.06 8.86
N ARG A 42 -6.84 8.21 8.19
CA ARG A 42 -6.94 8.29 6.72
C ARG A 42 -5.80 7.56 6.04
N LYS A 43 -4.57 7.64 6.56
CA LYS A 43 -3.44 6.86 6.04
C LYS A 43 -3.66 5.36 6.22
N LEU A 44 -4.16 4.94 7.39
CA LEU A 44 -4.45 3.53 7.66
C LEU A 44 -5.53 2.98 6.72
N PHE A 45 -6.64 3.70 6.54
CA PHE A 45 -7.68 3.29 5.61
C PHE A 45 -7.12 3.21 4.18
N TYR A 46 -6.32 4.19 3.78
CA TYR A 46 -5.74 4.23 2.44
C TYR A 46 -4.81 3.03 2.18
N SER A 47 -3.96 2.68 3.14
CA SER A 47 -3.12 1.49 3.08
C SER A 47 -3.94 0.19 2.95
N ARG A 48 -5.03 0.05 3.73
CA ARG A 48 -5.96 -1.08 3.62
C ARG A 48 -6.66 -1.14 2.27
N TRP A 49 -7.05 0.01 1.72
CA TRP A 49 -7.63 0.09 0.39
C TRP A 49 -6.62 -0.37 -0.68
N CYS A 50 -5.35 0.04 -0.59
CA CYS A 50 -4.29 -0.46 -1.47
C CYS A 50 -4.10 -1.98 -1.35
N ALA A 51 -4.07 -2.53 -0.13
CA ALA A 51 -3.96 -3.98 0.07
C ALA A 51 -5.12 -4.75 -0.58
N ARG A 52 -6.35 -4.25 -0.46
CA ARG A 52 -7.53 -4.83 -1.11
C ARG A 52 -7.47 -4.70 -2.63
N MET A 53 -7.02 -3.56 -3.14
CA MET A 53 -6.84 -3.33 -4.58
C MET A 53 -5.83 -4.31 -5.18
N LEU A 54 -4.76 -4.60 -4.44
CA LEU A 54 -3.75 -5.61 -4.79
C LEU A 54 -4.22 -7.05 -4.57
N SER A 55 -5.43 -7.27 -4.06
CA SER A 55 -5.92 -8.62 -3.69
C SER A 55 -4.94 -9.38 -2.79
N LEU A 56 -4.23 -8.66 -1.91
CA LEU A 56 -3.26 -9.28 -1.00
C LEU A 56 -3.99 -10.18 0.01
N PRO A 57 -3.54 -11.43 0.19
CA PRO A 57 -4.12 -12.35 1.16
C PRO A 57 -4.10 -11.80 2.59
N ASP A 58 -5.20 -12.02 3.30
CA ASP A 58 -5.27 -11.86 4.75
C ASP A 58 -4.62 -13.04 5.49
N SER A 59 -4.53 -12.95 6.81
CA SER A 59 -3.96 -14.00 7.66
C SER A 59 -4.66 -15.35 7.48
N ASN A 60 -5.99 -15.35 7.31
CA ASN A 60 -6.77 -16.58 7.13
C ASN A 60 -6.40 -17.29 5.83
N LEU A 61 -6.30 -16.55 4.72
CA LEU A 61 -5.88 -17.10 3.44
C LEU A 61 -4.41 -17.54 3.48
N LEU A 62 -3.51 -16.78 4.12
CA LEU A 62 -2.12 -17.19 4.30
C LEU A 62 -2.00 -18.49 5.10
N ASN A 63 -2.83 -18.68 6.14
CA ASN A 63 -2.87 -19.93 6.91
C ASN A 63 -3.35 -21.11 6.06
N ARG A 64 -4.36 -20.89 5.19
CA ARG A 64 -4.79 -21.92 4.23
C ARG A 64 -3.66 -22.29 3.25
N LEU A 65 -2.92 -21.31 2.74
CA LEU A 65 -1.77 -21.56 1.87
C LEU A 65 -0.68 -22.33 2.61
N ALA A 66 -0.41 -22.00 3.88
CA ALA A 66 0.57 -22.74 4.67
C ALA A 66 0.20 -24.23 4.81
N GLY A 67 -1.08 -24.55 5.00
CA GLY A 67 -1.59 -25.92 5.04
C GLY A 67 -1.51 -26.68 3.70
N MET A 68 -1.24 -25.99 2.59
CA MET A 68 -1.05 -26.59 1.26
C MET A 68 0.43 -26.89 0.95
N ILE A 69 1.37 -26.41 1.77
CA ILE A 69 2.81 -26.65 1.57
C ILE A 69 3.11 -28.14 1.80
N ASN A 70 3.99 -28.71 0.97
CA ASN A 70 4.44 -30.12 1.05
C ASN A 70 3.34 -31.19 0.91
N ARG A 71 2.15 -30.84 0.41
CA ARG A 71 1.11 -31.81 0.05
C ARG A 71 0.73 -31.72 -1.42
N SER A 72 0.20 -32.81 -1.95
CA SER A 72 -0.45 -32.79 -3.26
C SER A 72 -1.73 -31.95 -3.17
N ILE A 73 -1.85 -30.95 -4.04
CA ILE A 73 -3.04 -30.09 -4.15
C ILE A 73 -3.86 -30.45 -5.38
N ASP A 74 -5.18 -30.33 -5.26
CA ASP A 74 -6.12 -30.67 -6.33
C ASP A 74 -6.15 -29.59 -7.44
N GLN A 75 -6.86 -29.87 -8.54
CA GLN A 75 -6.95 -28.91 -9.66
C GLN A 75 -7.69 -27.61 -9.28
N LYS A 76 -8.60 -27.67 -8.31
CA LYS A 76 -9.35 -26.50 -7.83
C LYS A 76 -8.42 -25.58 -7.05
N GLU A 77 -7.64 -26.11 -6.12
CA GLU A 77 -6.63 -25.39 -5.34
C GLU A 77 -5.56 -24.75 -6.25
N LYS A 78 -5.08 -25.50 -7.26
CA LYS A 78 -4.16 -24.95 -8.29
C LYS A 78 -4.77 -23.77 -9.03
N SER A 79 -6.03 -23.89 -9.44
CA SER A 79 -6.75 -22.85 -10.17
C SER A 79 -6.98 -21.61 -9.28
N SER A 80 -7.32 -21.80 -8.01
CA SER A 80 -7.45 -20.72 -7.03
C SER A 80 -6.15 -19.96 -6.83
N LEU A 81 -5.01 -20.65 -6.68
CA LEU A 81 -3.70 -20.01 -6.58
C LEU A 81 -3.32 -19.20 -7.83
N LYS A 82 -3.63 -19.73 -9.03
CA LYS A 82 -3.46 -18.99 -10.29
C LYS A 82 -4.33 -17.73 -10.34
N SER A 83 -5.57 -17.81 -9.86
CA SER A 83 -6.47 -16.64 -9.78
C SER A 83 -5.89 -15.57 -8.86
N LEU A 84 -5.45 -15.94 -7.65
CA LEU A 84 -4.86 -14.99 -6.69
C LEU A 84 -3.68 -14.22 -7.31
N TRP A 85 -2.79 -14.91 -8.03
CA TRP A 85 -1.69 -14.26 -8.73
C TRP A 85 -2.15 -13.34 -9.87
N ASN A 86 -3.17 -13.74 -10.64
CA ASN A 86 -3.74 -12.88 -11.68
C ASN A 86 -4.41 -11.63 -11.08
N ASP A 87 -5.18 -11.79 -10.02
CA ASP A 87 -5.87 -10.72 -9.31
C ASP A 87 -4.86 -9.73 -8.72
N PHE A 88 -3.77 -10.24 -8.13
CA PHE A 88 -2.66 -9.40 -7.69
C PHE A 88 -2.02 -8.62 -8.84
N ASN A 89 -1.68 -9.29 -9.94
CA ASN A 89 -1.04 -8.64 -11.10
C ASN A 89 -1.93 -7.54 -11.70
N ASN A 90 -3.23 -7.80 -11.83
CA ASN A 90 -4.22 -6.83 -12.31
C ASN A 90 -4.40 -5.69 -11.30
N GLY A 91 -4.45 -6.02 -10.02
CA GLY A 91 -4.50 -5.07 -8.92
C GLY A 91 -3.32 -4.10 -8.93
N LEU A 92 -2.11 -4.62 -9.09
CA LEU A 92 -0.89 -3.80 -9.14
C LEU A 92 -0.86 -2.87 -10.36
N ASN A 93 -1.24 -3.36 -11.54
CA ASN A 93 -1.35 -2.54 -12.74
C ASN A 93 -2.37 -1.41 -12.55
N THR A 94 -3.52 -1.72 -11.96
CA THR A 94 -4.59 -0.75 -11.73
C THR A 94 -4.19 0.27 -10.66
N LEU A 95 -3.59 -0.19 -9.56
CA LEU A 95 -3.04 0.65 -8.51
C LEU A 95 -2.04 1.65 -9.13
N THR A 96 -1.05 1.16 -9.87
CA THR A 96 -0.02 2.00 -10.51
C THR A 96 -0.64 3.06 -11.41
N LYS A 97 -1.61 2.69 -12.27
CA LYS A 97 -2.32 3.63 -13.15
C LYS A 97 -3.07 4.70 -12.36
N GLN A 98 -3.79 4.33 -11.30
CA GLN A 98 -4.53 5.29 -10.49
C GLN A 98 -3.61 6.28 -9.78
N HIS A 99 -2.42 5.84 -9.34
CA HIS A 99 -1.48 6.71 -8.63
C HIS A 99 -0.76 7.70 -9.56
N HIS A 100 -0.70 7.44 -10.86
CA HIS A 100 -0.23 8.43 -11.84
C HIS A 100 -1.14 9.66 -11.94
N LEU A 101 -2.43 9.54 -11.57
CA LEU A 101 -3.40 10.64 -11.65
C LEU A 101 -3.48 11.47 -10.37
N VAL A 102 -2.73 11.08 -9.34
CA VAL A 102 -2.80 11.71 -8.02
C VAL A 102 -1.65 12.70 -7.84
N SER A 103 -1.97 13.87 -7.28
CA SER A 103 -0.97 14.83 -6.82
C SER A 103 -0.91 14.85 -5.29
N ILE A 104 0.31 14.77 -4.74
CA ILE A 104 0.61 14.95 -3.32
C ILE A 104 1.70 16.03 -3.26
N PRO A 105 1.34 17.33 -3.19
CA PRO A 105 2.31 18.42 -3.32
C PRO A 105 3.27 18.48 -2.13
N ASP A 106 2.79 18.15 -0.93
CA ASP A 106 3.59 18.18 0.28
C ASP A 106 4.55 16.99 0.37
N ARG A 107 5.84 17.29 0.47
CA ARG A 107 6.91 16.29 0.50
C ARG A 107 6.83 15.38 1.73
N GLU A 108 6.55 15.91 2.91
CA GLU A 108 6.50 15.12 4.15
C GLU A 108 5.32 14.15 4.14
N LEU A 109 4.15 14.60 3.66
CA LEU A 109 3.00 13.72 3.47
C LEU A 109 3.32 12.62 2.46
N ARG A 110 3.97 12.95 1.34
CA ARG A 110 4.35 11.97 0.32
C ARG A 110 5.29 10.89 0.89
N HIS A 111 6.36 11.30 1.57
CA HIS A 111 7.29 10.38 2.24
C HIS A 111 6.59 9.55 3.32
N SER A 112 5.73 10.16 4.14
CA SER A 112 5.00 9.45 5.18
C SER A 112 4.06 8.39 4.60
N LEU A 113 3.38 8.69 3.49
CA LEU A 113 2.52 7.73 2.79
C LEU A 113 3.33 6.61 2.14
N GLU A 114 4.45 6.93 1.48
CA GLU A 114 5.37 5.94 0.93
C GLU A 114 5.83 4.95 2.01
N HIS A 115 6.38 5.46 3.12
CA HIS A 115 6.84 4.64 4.23
C HIS A 115 5.73 3.76 4.81
N GLN A 116 4.52 4.30 4.95
CA GLN A 116 3.38 3.55 5.45
C GLN A 116 2.97 2.42 4.49
N LEU A 117 2.90 2.69 3.18
CA LEU A 117 2.57 1.66 2.20
C LEU A 117 3.64 0.56 2.16
N VAL A 118 4.92 0.92 2.22
CA VAL A 118 6.01 -0.09 2.30
C VAL A 118 5.85 -0.94 3.55
N ARG A 119 5.72 -0.30 4.73
CA ARG A 119 5.59 -0.98 6.01
C ARG A 119 4.41 -1.95 6.05
N ASP A 120 3.28 -1.57 5.47
CA ASP A 120 2.04 -2.35 5.57
C ASP A 120 1.93 -3.40 4.44
N LEU A 121 2.29 -3.06 3.19
CA LEU A 121 2.05 -3.91 2.03
C LEU A 121 3.18 -4.91 1.75
N VAL A 122 4.44 -4.53 1.97
CA VAL A 122 5.58 -5.41 1.66
C VAL A 122 5.56 -6.70 2.49
N PRO A 123 5.30 -6.65 3.82
CA PRO A 123 5.18 -7.89 4.60
C PRO A 123 4.03 -8.79 4.15
N MET A 124 2.89 -8.21 3.76
CA MET A 124 1.75 -8.98 3.23
C MET A 124 2.11 -9.66 1.91
N TYR A 125 2.75 -8.94 0.99
CA TYR A 125 3.21 -9.50 -0.28
C TYR A 125 4.27 -10.57 -0.07
N ARG A 126 5.27 -10.32 0.79
CA ARG A 126 6.31 -11.28 1.16
C ARG A 126 5.69 -12.58 1.67
N GLY A 127 4.74 -12.48 2.61
CA GLY A 127 4.07 -13.65 3.18
C GLY A 127 3.26 -14.45 2.14
N PHE A 128 2.63 -13.78 1.18
CA PHE A 128 1.95 -14.42 0.05
C PHE A 128 2.95 -15.08 -0.91
N TRP A 129 4.00 -14.36 -1.28
CA TRP A 129 5.04 -14.80 -2.21
C TRP A 129 5.75 -16.05 -1.67
N GLU A 130 6.25 -16.04 -0.44
CA GLU A 130 6.99 -17.16 0.16
C GLU A 130 6.14 -18.44 0.27
N LYS A 131 4.88 -18.30 0.70
CA LYS A 131 3.98 -19.46 0.85
C LYS A 131 3.57 -20.04 -0.49
N SER A 132 3.10 -19.18 -1.41
CA SER A 132 2.65 -19.65 -2.72
C SER A 132 3.79 -20.17 -3.58
N THR A 133 5.01 -19.64 -3.41
CA THR A 133 6.17 -20.15 -4.13
C THR A 133 6.59 -21.54 -3.68
N SER A 134 6.36 -21.88 -2.41
CA SER A 134 6.61 -23.20 -1.82
C SER A 134 5.59 -24.26 -2.23
N ILE A 135 4.57 -23.90 -3.02
CA ILE A 135 3.51 -24.80 -3.48
C ILE A 135 3.68 -25.08 -4.98
N THR A 136 3.63 -26.35 -5.39
CA THR A 136 3.70 -26.75 -6.80
C THR A 136 2.34 -26.62 -7.49
N PHE A 137 1.91 -25.38 -7.75
CA PHE A 137 0.59 -25.10 -8.34
C PHE A 137 0.57 -24.95 -9.88
N THR A 138 1.74 -24.76 -10.49
CA THR A 138 1.91 -24.55 -11.94
C THR A 138 3.30 -25.01 -12.38
N THR A 139 3.42 -25.42 -13.64
CA THR A 139 4.71 -25.69 -14.31
C THR A 139 5.31 -24.42 -14.94
N ASN A 140 4.48 -23.45 -15.30
CA ASN A 140 4.91 -22.15 -15.80
C ASN A 140 4.73 -21.10 -14.71
N ARG A 141 5.80 -20.83 -13.95
CA ARG A 141 5.77 -19.92 -12.78
C ARG A 141 5.87 -18.46 -13.20
N ASP A 142 6.71 -18.15 -14.17
CA ASP A 142 6.98 -16.78 -14.64
C ASP A 142 5.74 -16.10 -15.23
N LYS A 143 4.79 -16.88 -15.73
CA LYS A 143 3.48 -16.37 -16.16
C LYS A 143 2.69 -15.70 -15.02
N TYR A 144 2.80 -16.21 -13.79
CA TYR A 144 1.98 -15.81 -12.65
C TYR A 144 2.74 -14.96 -11.64
N ILE A 145 3.97 -15.37 -11.30
CA ILE A 145 4.83 -14.70 -10.32
C ILE A 145 5.75 -13.75 -11.07
N LYS A 146 5.28 -12.52 -11.30
CA LYS A 146 5.96 -11.54 -12.17
C LYS A 146 6.97 -10.65 -11.45
N LEU A 147 7.01 -10.71 -10.13
CA LEU A 147 7.82 -9.81 -9.30
C LEU A 147 8.46 -10.58 -8.15
N SER A 148 9.70 -10.21 -7.82
CA SER A 148 10.28 -10.50 -6.52
C SER A 148 9.71 -9.56 -5.44
N VAL A 149 10.00 -9.86 -4.18
CA VAL A 149 9.60 -9.01 -3.05
C VAL A 149 10.31 -7.66 -3.10
N GLU A 150 11.57 -7.66 -3.51
CA GLU A 150 12.41 -6.46 -3.67
C GLU A 150 11.88 -5.58 -4.81
N GLU A 151 11.50 -6.17 -5.94
CA GLU A 151 10.90 -5.44 -7.05
C GLU A 151 9.54 -4.85 -6.69
N PHE A 152 8.72 -5.59 -5.92
CA PHE A 152 7.46 -5.07 -5.40
C PHE A 152 7.70 -3.88 -4.47
N GLU A 153 8.64 -3.98 -3.53
CA GLU A 153 9.01 -2.88 -2.63
C GLU A 153 9.44 -1.65 -3.43
N MET A 154 10.34 -1.81 -4.41
CA MET A 154 10.78 -0.71 -5.27
C MET A 154 9.60 -0.03 -5.98
N ARG A 155 8.63 -0.80 -6.49
CA ARG A 155 7.42 -0.24 -7.12
C ARG A 155 6.55 0.54 -6.15
N ILE A 156 6.38 0.06 -4.92
CA ILE A 156 5.62 0.79 -3.89
C ILE A 156 6.34 2.09 -3.52
N ARG A 157 7.67 2.08 -3.40
CA ARG A 157 8.47 3.29 -3.15
C ARG A 157 8.35 4.33 -4.26
N GLN A 158 8.27 3.87 -5.51
CA GLN A 158 8.16 4.76 -6.67
C GLN A 158 6.71 5.19 -6.97
N LEU A 159 5.72 4.68 -6.23
CA LEU A 159 4.29 4.84 -6.55
C LEU A 159 3.85 6.31 -6.70
N PHE A 160 4.48 7.22 -5.96
CA PHE A 160 4.19 8.66 -5.98
C PHE A 160 5.25 9.52 -6.69
N ASN A 161 6.30 8.91 -7.26
CA ASN A 161 7.49 9.63 -7.74
C ASN A 161 7.49 9.88 -9.26
N ASN A 162 6.35 9.71 -9.94
CA ASN A 162 6.23 9.80 -11.40
C ASN A 162 6.35 11.25 -11.96
N GLY A 163 6.84 12.20 -11.17
CA GLY A 163 7.02 13.62 -11.52
C GLY A 163 8.48 14.11 -11.54
N THR A 164 9.49 13.27 -11.28
CA THR A 164 10.90 13.71 -11.20
C THR A 164 11.78 13.25 -12.37
N THR A 165 11.22 12.83 -13.50
CA THR A 165 12.01 12.45 -14.69
C THR A 165 12.07 13.48 -15.82
N ASN A 166 11.45 14.66 -15.68
CA ASN A 166 11.53 15.73 -16.69
C ASN A 166 12.00 17.08 -16.11
N SER A 167 13.25 17.15 -15.65
CA SER A 167 13.98 18.43 -15.56
C SER A 167 15.49 18.22 -15.55
N THR A 168 16.00 17.65 -16.64
CA THR A 168 17.37 17.91 -17.10
C THR A 168 17.41 17.70 -18.60
N ARG A 169 17.13 18.77 -19.34
CA ARG A 169 17.56 18.98 -20.71
C ARG A 169 17.65 20.47 -20.97
#